data_AF-A0A383DAB1-F1
#
_entry.id   AF-A0A383DAB1-F1
#
_cell.length_a   1.000
_cell.length_b   1.000
_cell.length_c   1.000
_cell.angle_alpha   90.00
_cell.angle_beta   90.00
_cell.angle_gamma   90.00
#
_symmetry.space_group_name_H-M   'P 1'
#
loop_
_entity.id
_entity.type
_entity.pdbx_description
1 polymer ?
#
loop_
_entity_poly.entity_id
_entity_poly.type
_entity_poly.pdbx_seq_one_letter_code
_entity_poly.pdbx_strand_id
1 'polypeptide(L)'
;MVVGGETGGGVILKLSGKTILVCDCAGTMSIDGASLAQACGASVAPRVHHALCRSEIATFEDVLDDSIVVACTQEEPIFQEAAARNNSDVTVNTVNIREHAAWGDEASRAGPKIAALLSAAAVDTPPTPSVTLTSQG
;
A
#
# COMPACT_ATOMS: atom_id res chain seq x y z
N MET A 1 -6.40 -11.75 35.09
CA MET A 1 -5.16 -11.11 34.61
C MET A 1 -5.13 -11.26 33.10
N VAL A 2 -5.86 -10.39 32.40
CA VAL A 2 -5.77 -10.26 30.95
C VAL A 2 -5.14 -8.90 30.70
N VAL A 3 -3.93 -8.92 30.19
CA VAL A 3 -3.16 -7.76 29.77
C VAL A 3 -3.42 -7.66 28.27
N GLY A 4 -3.98 -6.56 27.82
CA GLY A 4 -4.26 -6.33 26.41
C GLY A 4 -4.48 -4.85 26.21
N GLY A 5 -3.38 -4.12 26.03
CA GLY A 5 -3.36 -2.67 25.91
C GLY A 5 -4.21 -2.20 24.74
N GLU A 6 -4.93 -1.11 25.00
CA GLU A 6 -5.57 -0.31 23.97
C GLU A 6 -4.49 0.44 23.19
N THR A 7 -4.04 -0.12 22.06
CA THR A 7 -3.29 0.63 21.04
C THR A 7 -4.27 1.26 20.07
N GLY A 8 -4.16 2.58 19.94
CA GLY A 8 -5.05 3.44 19.16
C GLY A 8 -5.39 2.87 17.79
N GLY A 9 -6.67 2.53 17.61
CA GLY A 9 -7.23 1.92 16.41
C GLY A 9 -7.19 2.85 15.20
N GLY A 10 -6.02 2.91 14.55
CA GLY A 10 -5.94 3.17 13.12
C GLY A 10 -6.51 1.96 12.41
N VAL A 11 -7.52 2.16 11.57
CA VAL A 11 -8.24 1.09 10.92
C VAL A 11 -7.34 0.48 9.83
N ILE A 12 -6.67 -0.65 10.13
CA ILE A 12 -5.70 -1.29 9.24
C ILE A 12 -6.39 -2.29 8.32
N LEU A 13 -6.36 -2.01 7.02
CA LEU A 13 -6.75 -2.98 6.00
C LEU A 13 -5.63 -4.03 5.84
N LYS A 14 -5.98 -5.31 5.88
CA LYS A 14 -5.06 -6.41 5.57
C LYS A 14 -5.53 -7.19 4.34
N LEU A 15 -4.62 -7.48 3.41
CA LEU A 15 -4.86 -8.35 2.24
C LEU A 15 -3.75 -9.40 2.15
N SER A 16 -4.13 -10.68 1.99
CA SER A 16 -3.18 -11.80 1.92
C SER A 16 -2.15 -11.82 3.06
N GLY A 17 -2.54 -11.38 4.27
CA GLY A 17 -1.66 -11.29 5.43
C GLY A 17 -0.75 -10.05 5.48
N LYS A 18 -0.79 -9.18 4.47
CA LYS A 18 0.00 -7.94 4.39
C LYS A 18 -0.82 -6.72 4.80
N THR A 19 -0.18 -5.79 5.49
CA THR A 19 -0.77 -4.50 5.91
C THR A 19 -0.82 -3.55 4.71
N ILE A 20 -1.99 -2.94 4.48
CA ILE A 20 -2.20 -2.03 3.34
C ILE A 20 -2.32 -0.60 3.84
N LEU A 21 -1.45 0.28 3.33
CA LEU A 21 -1.51 1.72 3.56
C LEU A 21 -1.93 2.44 2.28
N VAL A 22 -2.87 3.39 2.38
CA VAL A 22 -3.41 4.10 1.21
C VAL A 22 -3.10 5.58 1.30
N CYS A 23 -2.51 6.16 0.25
CA CYS A 23 -2.20 7.58 0.16
C CYS A 23 -3.05 8.26 -0.93
N ASP A 24 -3.55 9.47 -0.68
CA ASP A 24 -4.22 10.30 -1.69
C ASP A 24 -3.32 11.39 -2.32
N CYS A 25 -2.02 11.35 -2.01
CA CYS A 25 -1.01 12.29 -2.51
C CYS A 25 -1.45 13.76 -2.34
N ALA A 26 -1.67 14.17 -1.09
CA ALA A 26 -2.07 15.50 -0.65
C ALA A 26 -3.45 15.94 -1.18
N GLY A 27 -4.41 15.01 -1.25
CA GLY A 27 -5.76 15.28 -1.72
C GLY A 27 -5.87 15.44 -3.24
N THR A 28 -4.82 15.11 -4.00
CA THR A 28 -4.87 15.18 -5.47
C THR A 28 -5.70 14.07 -6.10
N MET A 29 -6.21 13.14 -5.28
CA MET A 29 -7.01 11.99 -5.64
C MET A 29 -8.19 11.86 -4.69
N SER A 30 -9.39 11.57 -5.21
CA SER A 30 -10.56 11.28 -4.38
C SER A 30 -10.67 9.77 -4.18
N ILE A 31 -10.17 9.27 -3.06
CA ILE A 31 -10.24 7.85 -2.68
C ILE A 31 -11.21 7.70 -1.51
N ASP A 32 -12.23 6.86 -1.69
CA ASP A 32 -13.16 6.50 -0.63
C ASP A 32 -12.73 5.18 0.02
N GLY A 33 -12.30 5.24 1.29
CA GLY A 33 -11.83 4.06 2.02
C GLY A 33 -12.91 2.99 2.19
N ALA A 34 -14.17 3.38 2.37
CA ALA A 34 -15.27 2.43 2.55
C ALA A 34 -15.55 1.62 1.26
N SER A 35 -15.66 2.30 0.12
CA SER A 35 -15.81 1.69 -1.20
C SER A 35 -14.61 0.83 -1.54
N LEU A 36 -13.40 1.26 -1.17
CA LEU A 36 -12.19 0.48 -1.38
C LEU A 36 -12.21 -0.81 -0.54
N ALA A 37 -12.59 -0.76 0.74
CA ALA A 37 -12.73 -1.97 1.54
C ALA A 37 -13.79 -2.92 0.99
N GLN A 38 -14.93 -2.40 0.53
CA GLN A 38 -15.94 -3.22 -0.13
C GLN A 38 -15.39 -3.90 -1.39
N ALA A 39 -14.66 -3.16 -2.23
CA ALA A 39 -14.04 -3.71 -3.44
C ALA A 39 -12.95 -4.75 -3.13
N CYS A 40 -12.24 -4.59 -2.01
CA CYS A 40 -11.25 -5.53 -1.50
C CYS A 40 -11.87 -6.73 -0.75
N GLY A 41 -13.19 -6.75 -0.52
CA GLY A 41 -13.85 -7.76 0.30
C GLY A 41 -13.46 -7.71 1.79
N ALA A 42 -12.95 -6.57 2.26
CA ALA A 42 -12.50 -6.38 3.63
C ALA A 42 -13.62 -5.82 4.52
N SER A 43 -13.68 -6.29 5.77
CA SER A 43 -14.65 -5.81 6.76
C SER A 43 -14.33 -4.43 7.33
N VAL A 44 -13.16 -3.89 6.97
CA VAL A 44 -12.50 -2.80 7.66
C VAL A 44 -11.96 -1.80 6.63
N ALA A 45 -12.43 -0.55 6.69
CA ALA A 45 -12.07 0.51 5.75
C ALA A 45 -10.67 1.06 6.04
N PRO A 46 -9.71 1.03 5.09
CA PRO A 46 -8.41 1.65 5.32
C PRO A 46 -8.57 3.15 5.59
N ARG A 47 -7.78 3.67 6.52
CA ARG A 47 -7.55 5.12 6.59
C ARG A 47 -6.85 5.56 5.30
N VAL A 48 -7.38 6.59 4.65
CA VAL A 48 -6.71 7.27 3.55
C VAL A 48 -5.82 8.36 4.15
N HIS A 49 -4.52 8.26 3.88
CA HIS A 49 -3.51 9.21 4.33
C HIS A 49 -3.28 10.27 3.27
N HIS A 50 -2.85 11.46 3.70
CA HIS A 50 -2.60 12.57 2.79
C HIS A 50 -1.14 12.66 2.33
N ALA A 51 -0.20 12.33 3.19
CA ALA A 51 1.21 12.58 2.96
C ALA A 51 2.10 11.51 3.63
N LEU A 52 1.85 10.23 3.31
CA LEU A 52 2.61 9.09 3.85
C LEU A 52 4.12 9.20 3.65
N CYS A 53 4.58 9.72 2.51
CA CYS A 53 6.02 9.89 2.26
C CYS A 53 6.62 11.16 2.88
N ARG A 54 5.83 11.98 3.59
CA ARG A 54 6.28 13.24 4.19
C ARG A 54 5.87 13.31 5.66
N SER A 55 4.88 14.13 5.98
CA SER A 55 4.49 14.42 7.36
C SER A 55 3.88 13.21 8.08
N GLU A 56 3.43 12.18 7.36
CA GLU A 56 2.84 10.97 7.93
C GLU A 56 3.76 9.74 7.83
N ILE A 57 5.07 9.92 7.57
CA ILE A 57 6.02 8.79 7.45
C ILE A 57 6.11 7.95 8.73
N ALA A 58 5.95 8.57 9.90
CA ALA A 58 5.92 7.86 11.17
C ALA A 58 4.81 6.80 11.21
N THR A 59 3.67 7.02 10.55
CA THR A 59 2.60 6.01 10.50
C THR A 59 2.97 4.79 9.67
N PHE A 60 3.82 4.95 8.66
CA PHE A 60 4.41 3.83 7.95
C PHE A 60 5.42 3.09 8.85
N GLU A 61 6.28 3.84 9.55
CA GLU A 61 7.29 3.26 10.45
C GLU A 61 6.65 2.48 11.61
N ASP A 62 5.54 2.96 12.17
CA ASP A 62 4.78 2.30 13.26
C ASP A 62 4.16 0.95 12.88
N VAL A 63 4.05 0.63 11.58
CA VAL A 63 3.43 -0.63 11.11
C VAL A 63 4.44 -1.61 10.50
N LEU A 64 5.74 -1.28 10.50
CA LEU A 64 6.87 -2.07 9.97
C LEU A 64 7.16 -3.38 10.73
N ASP A 65 6.16 -4.00 11.33
CA ASP A 65 6.27 -5.33 11.95
C ASP A 65 5.85 -6.46 10.98
N ASP A 66 4.91 -6.17 10.08
CA ASP A 66 4.38 -7.10 9.07
C ASP A 66 4.85 -6.72 7.65
N SER A 67 4.73 -7.65 6.69
CA SER A 67 4.84 -7.29 5.26
C SER A 67 3.82 -6.20 4.89
N ILE A 68 4.26 -5.16 4.19
CA ILE A 68 3.42 -3.99 3.88
C ILE A 68 3.29 -3.79 2.37
N VAL A 69 2.10 -3.35 1.96
CA VAL A 69 1.84 -2.78 0.64
C VAL A 69 1.43 -1.31 0.80
N VAL A 70 2.19 -0.41 0.19
CA VAL A 70 1.91 1.04 0.17
C VAL A 70 1.28 1.41 -1.17
N ALA A 71 0.05 1.92 -1.15
CA ALA A 71 -0.67 2.41 -2.33
C ALA A 71 -0.18 3.83 -2.72
N CYS A 72 1.12 3.96 -2.96
CA CYS A 72 1.79 5.16 -3.41
C CYS A 72 3.16 4.80 -3.98
N THR A 73 3.54 5.43 -5.10
CA THR A 73 4.88 5.29 -5.71
C THR A 73 5.59 6.63 -5.87
N GLN A 74 5.02 7.73 -5.37
CA GLN A 74 5.55 9.09 -5.57
C GLN A 74 7.01 9.21 -5.12
N GLU A 75 7.29 8.77 -3.89
CA GLU A 75 8.59 8.80 -3.25
C GLU A 75 8.92 7.41 -2.70
N GLU A 76 8.83 6.39 -3.56
CA GLU A 76 9.15 5.00 -3.21
C GLU A 76 10.49 4.82 -2.46
N PRO A 77 11.58 5.52 -2.84
CA PRO A 77 12.85 5.43 -2.12
C PRO A 77 12.73 5.74 -0.62
N ILE A 78 11.88 6.70 -0.23
CA ILE A 78 11.69 7.08 1.18
C ILE A 78 11.16 5.90 2.00
N PHE A 79 10.24 5.12 1.46
CA PHE A 79 9.69 3.95 2.15
C PHE A 79 10.74 2.84 2.30
N GLN A 80 11.54 2.62 1.26
CA GLN A 80 12.63 1.63 1.30
C GLN A 80 13.72 2.05 2.29
N GLU A 81 14.10 3.33 2.31
CA GLU A 81 15.06 3.88 3.27
C GLU A 81 14.52 3.81 4.71
N ALA A 82 13.25 4.14 4.93
CA ALA A 82 12.61 4.03 6.23
C ALA A 82 12.51 2.56 6.70
N ALA A 83 12.17 1.63 5.81
CA ALA A 83 12.18 0.20 6.12
C ALA A 83 13.59 -0.28 6.49
N ALA A 84 14.60 0.05 5.68
CA ALA A 84 15.99 -0.32 5.95
C ALA A 84 16.52 0.22 7.30
N ARG A 85 16.06 1.41 7.73
CA ARG A 85 16.45 2.00 9.02
C ARG A 85 15.78 1.36 10.23
N ASN A 86 14.51 0.96 10.10
CA ASN A 86 13.70 0.53 11.25
C ASN A 86 13.55 -0.99 11.33
N ASN A 87 13.36 -1.68 10.20
CA ASN A 87 13.24 -3.13 10.11
C ASN A 87 13.58 -3.64 8.69
N SER A 88 14.83 -3.98 8.45
CA SER A 88 15.32 -4.40 7.13
C SER A 88 14.80 -5.75 6.65
N ASP A 89 14.23 -6.56 7.53
CA ASP A 89 13.70 -7.89 7.19
C ASP A 89 12.25 -7.83 6.65
N VAL A 90 11.62 -6.65 6.70
CA VAL A 90 10.25 -6.46 6.22
C VAL A 90 10.21 -6.18 4.72
N THR A 91 9.43 -6.98 4.02
CA THR A 91 9.11 -6.75 2.61
C THR A 91 8.14 -5.57 2.47
N VAL A 92 8.57 -4.53 1.76
CA VAL A 92 7.75 -3.37 1.42
C VAL A 92 7.51 -3.33 -0.08
N ASN A 93 6.27 -3.55 -0.48
CA ASN A 93 5.82 -3.38 -1.85
C ASN A 93 5.11 -2.03 -2.00
N THR A 94 5.34 -1.36 -3.11
CA THR A 94 4.66 -0.13 -3.49
C THR A 94 3.77 -0.39 -4.71
N VAL A 95 2.64 0.32 -4.78
CA VAL A 95 1.67 0.18 -5.86
C VAL A 95 1.33 1.55 -6.40
N ASN A 96 1.56 1.73 -7.70
CA ASN A 96 1.14 2.94 -8.38
C ASN A 96 -0.38 2.90 -8.57
N ILE A 97 -1.13 3.50 -7.65
CA ILE A 97 -2.57 3.69 -7.79
C ILE A 97 -2.91 5.05 -8.40
N ARG A 98 -1.99 6.01 -8.32
CA ARG A 98 -2.22 7.39 -8.76
C ARG A 98 -2.37 7.47 -10.26
N GLU A 99 -1.30 7.19 -10.98
CA GLU A 99 -1.30 7.26 -12.43
C GLU A 99 -2.11 6.12 -13.06
N HIS A 100 -2.23 4.97 -12.39
CA HIS A 100 -2.93 3.81 -12.96
C HIS A 100 -4.42 3.79 -12.69
N ALA A 101 -4.96 4.50 -11.69
CA ALA A 101 -6.37 4.36 -11.33
C ALA A 101 -7.03 5.64 -10.79
N ALA A 102 -6.35 6.38 -9.92
CA ALA A 102 -6.94 7.46 -9.14
C ALA A 102 -6.79 8.85 -9.80
N TRP A 103 -6.25 8.91 -11.02
CA TRP A 103 -6.28 10.07 -11.91
C TRP A 103 -7.05 9.78 -13.20
N GLY A 104 -7.57 10.86 -13.80
CA GLY A 104 -8.38 10.82 -15.02
C GLY A 104 -9.90 10.85 -14.76
N ASP A 105 -10.68 10.88 -15.84
CA ASP A 105 -12.14 10.97 -15.79
C ASP A 105 -12.79 9.78 -15.05
N GLU A 106 -12.15 8.61 -15.09
CA GLU A 106 -12.65 7.42 -14.40
C GLU A 106 -12.26 7.30 -12.92
N ALA A 107 -11.50 8.24 -12.35
CA ALA A 107 -10.98 8.13 -10.98
C ALA A 107 -12.10 7.86 -9.94
N SER A 108 -13.24 8.51 -10.09
CA SER A 108 -14.42 8.36 -9.21
C SER A 108 -15.01 6.95 -9.17
N ARG A 109 -14.77 6.14 -10.21
CA ARG A 109 -15.25 4.76 -10.34
C ARG A 109 -14.12 3.73 -10.29
N ALA A 110 -12.91 4.16 -9.93
CA ALA A 110 -11.71 3.33 -10.01
C ALA A 110 -11.52 2.38 -8.81
N GLY A 111 -12.41 2.39 -7.81
CA GLY A 111 -12.33 1.54 -6.61
C GLY A 111 -12.01 0.06 -6.90
N PRO A 112 -12.74 -0.63 -7.80
CA PRO A 112 -12.44 -2.01 -8.18
C PRO A 112 -11.07 -2.20 -8.83
N LYS A 113 -10.60 -1.21 -9.61
CA LYS A 113 -9.27 -1.22 -10.23
C LYS A 113 -8.18 -1.06 -9.17
N ILE A 114 -8.36 -0.15 -8.22
CA ILE A 114 -7.44 0.04 -7.09
C ILE A 114 -7.39 -1.25 -6.26
N ALA A 115 -8.53 -1.85 -5.92
CA ALA A 115 -8.59 -3.11 -5.18
C ALA A 115 -7.86 -4.26 -5.90
N ALA A 116 -8.00 -4.36 -7.22
CA ALA A 116 -7.28 -5.35 -8.03
C ALA A 116 -5.77 -5.12 -8.01
N LEU A 117 -5.31 -3.86 -8.14
CA LEU A 117 -3.88 -3.51 -8.06
C LEU A 117 -3.29 -3.84 -6.68
N LEU A 118 -4.00 -3.51 -5.60
CA LEU A 118 -3.60 -3.83 -4.24
C LEU A 118 -3.52 -5.34 -4.00
N SER A 119 -4.53 -6.08 -4.47
CA SER A 119 -4.56 -7.54 -4.36
C SER A 119 -3.40 -8.17 -5.13
N ALA A 120 -3.11 -7.69 -6.35
CA ALA A 120 -1.99 -8.19 -7.14
C ALA A 120 -0.64 -7.96 -6.44
N ALA A 121 -0.46 -6.80 -5.80
CA ALA A 121 0.77 -6.49 -5.06
C ALA A 121 0.89 -7.21 -3.71
N ALA A 122 -0.25 -7.66 -3.15
CA ALA A 122 -0.29 -8.42 -1.91
C ALA A 122 0.02 -9.91 -2.11
N VAL A 123 0.02 -10.42 -3.36
CA VAL A 123 0.40 -11.80 -3.67
C VAL A 123 1.92 -11.91 -3.72
N ASP A 124 2.48 -12.86 -2.97
CA ASP A 124 3.89 -13.23 -3.08
C ASP A 124 4.16 -13.81 -4.47
N THR A 125 4.91 -13.07 -5.28
CA THR A 125 5.27 -13.51 -6.63
C THR A 125 6.58 -14.30 -6.56
N PRO A 126 6.63 -15.55 -7.05
CA PRO A 126 7.89 -16.29 -7.11
C PRO A 126 8.89 -15.58 -8.02
N PRO A 127 10.21 -15.65 -7.73
CA PRO A 127 11.23 -15.01 -8.54
C PRO A 127 11.13 -15.50 -9.99
N THR A 128 11.02 -14.55 -10.93
CA THR A 128 10.93 -14.87 -12.35
C THR A 128 12.30 -15.31 -12.85
N PRO A 129 12.43 -16.45 -13.56
CA PRO A 129 13.69 -16.85 -14.14
C PRO A 129 14.13 -15.83 -15.19
N SER A 130 15.32 -15.27 -15.02
CA SER A 130 15.93 -14.36 -15.98
C SER A 130 16.39 -15.12 -17.22
N VAL A 131 15.85 -14.77 -18.38
CA VAL A 131 16.30 -15.26 -19.68
C VAL A 131 17.17 -14.20 -20.32
N THR A 132 18.45 -14.52 -20.56
CA THR A 132 19.36 -13.65 -21.30
C THR A 132 18.99 -13.69 -22.78
N LEU A 133 18.42 -12.61 -23.32
CA LEU A 133 18.19 -12.45 -24.74
C LEU A 133 19.44 -11.82 -25.39
N THR A 134 20.25 -12.61 -26.07
CA THR A 134 21.38 -12.11 -26.87
C THR A 134 20.87 -11.75 -28.27
N SER A 135 20.87 -10.47 -28.62
CA SER A 135 20.54 -9.99 -29.97
C SER A 135 21.74 -10.21 -30.89
N GLN A 136 21.53 -10.94 -31.99
CA GLN A 136 22.47 -11.06 -33.11
C GLN A 136 21.94 -10.11 -34.19
N GLY A 137 22.49 -8.90 -34.24
CA GLY A 137 22.00 -7.78 -35.06
C GLY A 137 21.82 -8.06 -36.55
#